data_AF-A0A3M7MKJ3-F1
#
_entry.id   AF-A0A3M7MKJ3-F1
#
_cell.length_a   1.000
_cell.length_b   1.000
_cell.length_c   1.000
_cell.angle_alpha   90.00
_cell.angle_beta   90.00
_cell.angle_gamma   90.00
#
_symmetry.space_group_name_H-M   'P 1'
#
loop_
_entity.id
_entity.type
_entity.pdbx_description
1 polymer ?
#
loop_
_entity_poly.entity_id
_entity_poly.type
_entity_poly.pdbx_seq_one_letter_code
_entity_poly.pdbx_strand_id
1 'polypeptide(L)'
;MADCERCVDRALFVAEQFVEFYYQTFDSNRSQLAALYRDNSMLTFETNSVAGTQAIVEKLTGLPFQKVQHRVDTLDSQPSNTEGGILVMVTGALVVDDQPHPMNYTQVFNLLPNADVYSATNDLFMMDHAQDLTIDTSPNESNQFDVLDMRRFFDRADLALCDASYDIITEKPDKFPAVCGEPSSVQKHGQSQRGQHLQLVLTWLGVLCIVLGFALGIANLFHLSALIAFSIILLFSSLVLVFIEIPLLLRICPTSARFDAFIRRFTTNYMRAAIYGAMSLVQWLSLIVDPSSLIAAAIVLLLASLCYALAGLKHQDFVGSKTLGGQGVAQMIV
;
A
#
# COMPACT_ATOMS: atom_id res chain seq x y z
N MET A 1 15.63 -14.54 -12.54
CA MET A 1 15.23 -13.59 -11.47
C MET A 1 14.47 -12.38 -12.01
N ALA A 2 15.06 -11.51 -12.86
CA ALA A 2 14.37 -10.30 -13.34
C ALA A 2 13.06 -10.51 -14.13
N ASP A 3 12.90 -11.67 -14.79
CA ASP A 3 11.64 -12.01 -15.49
C ASP A 3 10.59 -12.61 -14.55
N CYS A 4 11.00 -13.23 -13.43
CA CYS A 4 10.09 -13.76 -12.40
C CYS A 4 9.48 -12.62 -11.58
N GLU A 5 10.30 -11.66 -11.16
CA GLU A 5 9.86 -10.43 -10.47
C GLU A 5 8.81 -9.66 -11.30
N ARG A 6 9.01 -9.62 -12.63
CA ARG A 6 8.09 -9.00 -13.58
C ARG A 6 6.77 -9.75 -13.75
N CYS A 7 6.77 -11.08 -13.58
CA CYS A 7 5.57 -11.91 -13.60
C CYS A 7 4.73 -11.74 -12.33
N VAL A 8 5.37 -11.64 -11.16
CA VAL A 8 4.70 -11.42 -9.87
C VAL A 8 4.04 -10.04 -9.84
N ASP A 9 4.78 -8.99 -10.25
CA ASP A 9 4.23 -7.63 -10.32
C ASP A 9 3.04 -7.50 -11.27
N ARG A 10 3.07 -8.23 -12.40
CA ARG A 10 1.97 -8.26 -13.36
C ARG A 10 0.75 -9.00 -12.79
N ALA A 11 0.96 -10.11 -12.09
CA ALA A 11 -0.09 -10.90 -11.49
C ALA A 11 -0.85 -10.07 -10.43
N LEU A 12 -0.11 -9.36 -9.57
CA LEU A 12 -0.68 -8.50 -8.54
C LEU A 12 -1.53 -7.38 -9.14
N PHE A 13 -1.01 -6.70 -10.17
CA PHE A 13 -1.76 -5.64 -10.85
C PHE A 13 -3.09 -6.13 -11.44
N VAL A 14 -3.09 -7.31 -12.09
CA VAL A 14 -4.32 -7.89 -12.64
C VAL A 14 -5.27 -8.32 -11.52
N ALA A 15 -4.75 -8.90 -10.43
CA ALA A 15 -5.53 -9.32 -9.29
C ALA A 15 -6.24 -8.13 -8.61
N GLU A 16 -5.54 -7.02 -8.37
CA GLU A 16 -6.13 -5.80 -7.80
C GLU A 16 -7.29 -5.27 -8.66
N GLN A 17 -7.09 -5.17 -9.97
CA GLN A 17 -8.13 -4.70 -10.89
C GLN A 17 -9.32 -5.65 -10.97
N PHE A 18 -9.07 -6.97 -10.99
CA PHE A 18 -10.13 -7.98 -10.98
C PHE A 18 -10.96 -7.90 -9.70
N VAL A 19 -10.30 -7.86 -8.54
CA VAL A 19 -10.95 -7.87 -7.23
C VAL A 19 -11.77 -6.60 -7.01
N GLU A 20 -11.23 -5.44 -7.38
CA GLU A 20 -11.95 -4.17 -7.33
C GLU A 20 -13.24 -4.23 -8.17
N PHE A 21 -13.12 -4.67 -9.42
CA PHE A 21 -14.28 -4.80 -10.31
C PHE A 21 -15.29 -5.83 -9.80
N TYR A 22 -14.82 -6.98 -9.32
CA TYR A 22 -15.64 -8.07 -8.81
C TYR A 22 -16.50 -7.60 -7.64
N TYR A 23 -15.89 -7.02 -6.59
CA TYR A 23 -16.63 -6.60 -5.40
C TYR A 23 -17.53 -5.40 -5.65
N GLN A 24 -17.10 -4.41 -6.44
CA GLN A 24 -17.98 -3.29 -6.83
C GLN A 24 -19.22 -3.79 -7.58
N THR A 25 -19.04 -4.75 -8.49
CA THR A 25 -20.14 -5.37 -9.23
C THR A 25 -21.01 -6.23 -8.31
N PHE A 26 -20.42 -6.95 -7.37
CA PHE A 26 -21.14 -7.75 -6.38
C PHE A 26 -22.04 -6.88 -5.50
N ASP A 27 -21.54 -5.73 -5.04
CA ASP A 27 -22.24 -4.82 -4.14
C ASP A 27 -23.36 -4.04 -4.85
N SER A 28 -23.17 -3.74 -6.13
CA SER A 28 -24.12 -2.92 -6.91
C SER A 28 -25.10 -3.74 -7.74
N ASN A 29 -24.64 -4.72 -8.51
CA ASN A 29 -25.48 -5.53 -9.40
C ASN A 29 -24.85 -6.91 -9.71
N ARG A 30 -25.13 -7.89 -8.83
CA ARG A 30 -24.61 -9.27 -8.93
C ARG A 30 -24.90 -9.98 -10.25
N SER A 31 -25.96 -9.59 -10.97
CA SER A 31 -26.28 -10.20 -12.28
C SER A 31 -25.20 -9.95 -13.33
N GLN A 32 -24.42 -8.87 -13.20
CA GLN A 32 -23.34 -8.53 -14.13
C GLN A 32 -22.07 -9.37 -13.91
N LEU A 33 -21.97 -10.10 -12.79
CA LEU A 33 -20.85 -11.00 -12.51
C LEU A 33 -20.76 -12.17 -13.51
N ALA A 34 -21.84 -12.46 -14.25
CA ALA A 34 -21.84 -13.48 -15.29
C ALA A 34 -20.65 -13.36 -16.27
N ALA A 35 -20.22 -12.14 -16.57
CA ALA A 35 -19.11 -11.88 -17.49
C ALA A 35 -17.74 -12.38 -16.97
N LEU A 36 -17.60 -12.56 -15.65
CA LEU A 36 -16.37 -12.99 -14.99
C LEU A 36 -16.24 -14.52 -14.89
N TYR A 37 -17.31 -15.25 -15.20
CA TYR A 37 -17.35 -16.71 -15.13
C TYR A 37 -17.53 -17.34 -16.51
N ARG A 38 -17.25 -18.64 -16.58
CA ARG A 38 -17.39 -19.48 -17.76
C ARG A 38 -18.12 -20.77 -17.38
N ASP A 39 -18.50 -21.55 -18.39
CA ASP A 39 -19.28 -22.77 -18.19
C ASP A 39 -18.52 -23.84 -17.40
N ASN A 40 -17.19 -23.79 -17.41
CA ASN A 40 -16.32 -24.64 -16.60
C ASN A 40 -15.89 -24.01 -15.26
N SER A 41 -16.39 -22.82 -14.91
CA SER A 41 -16.10 -22.20 -13.63
C SER A 41 -16.80 -22.92 -12.48
N MET A 42 -16.20 -22.89 -11.30
CA MET A 42 -16.76 -23.43 -10.07
C MET A 42 -16.71 -22.37 -8.96
N LEU A 43 -17.81 -22.25 -8.21
CA LEU A 43 -17.90 -21.45 -6.99
C LEU A 43 -18.17 -22.39 -5.82
N THR A 44 -17.42 -22.27 -4.74
CA THR A 44 -17.78 -22.81 -3.43
C THR A 44 -18.06 -21.66 -2.49
N PHE A 45 -19.31 -21.53 -2.06
CA PHE A 45 -19.72 -20.53 -1.08
C PHE A 45 -20.01 -21.24 0.25
N GLU A 46 -19.17 -21.00 1.25
CA GLU A 46 -19.11 -21.76 2.50
C GLU A 46 -18.85 -23.25 2.26
N THR A 47 -19.92 -24.05 2.25
CA THR A 47 -19.92 -25.50 2.07
C THR A 47 -20.62 -25.93 0.78
N ASN A 48 -21.23 -24.98 0.06
CA ASN A 48 -22.07 -25.27 -1.09
C ASN A 48 -21.32 -24.93 -2.38
N SER A 49 -20.97 -25.97 -3.14
CA SER A 49 -20.30 -25.85 -4.43
C SER A 49 -21.29 -25.92 -5.59
N VAL A 50 -21.15 -24.99 -6.55
CA VAL A 50 -21.90 -24.94 -7.80
C VAL A 50 -20.94 -24.78 -8.97
N ALA A 51 -21.33 -25.29 -10.14
CA ALA A 51 -20.53 -25.22 -11.36
C ALA A 51 -21.33 -24.61 -12.51
N GLY A 52 -20.63 -23.84 -13.36
CA GLY A 52 -21.18 -23.17 -14.52
C GLY A 52 -21.75 -21.78 -14.22
N THR A 53 -21.55 -20.86 -15.17
CA THR A 53 -21.92 -19.44 -15.08
C THR A 53 -23.32 -19.20 -14.53
N GLN A 54 -24.33 -19.90 -15.06
CA GLN A 54 -25.72 -19.69 -14.69
C GLN A 54 -25.99 -20.04 -13.22
N ALA A 55 -25.52 -21.21 -12.78
CA ALA A 55 -25.71 -21.67 -11.40
C ALA A 55 -24.94 -20.79 -10.40
N ILE A 56 -23.75 -20.30 -10.79
CA ILE A 56 -22.97 -19.35 -9.99
C ILE A 56 -23.75 -18.05 -9.81
N VAL A 57 -24.25 -17.44 -10.89
CA VAL A 57 -24.98 -16.17 -10.81
C VAL A 57 -26.28 -16.33 -10.05
N GLU A 58 -27.01 -17.43 -10.23
CA GLU A 58 -28.21 -17.76 -9.44
C GLU A 58 -27.87 -17.88 -7.95
N LYS A 59 -26.78 -18.57 -7.60
CA LYS A 59 -26.30 -18.70 -6.23
C LYS A 59 -25.97 -17.34 -5.62
N LEU A 60 -25.23 -16.48 -6.32
CA LEU A 60 -24.81 -15.17 -5.84
C LEU A 60 -25.99 -14.18 -5.74
N THR A 61 -26.92 -14.20 -6.69
CA THR A 61 -28.12 -13.35 -6.66
C THR A 61 -29.14 -13.80 -5.62
N GLY A 62 -29.20 -15.09 -5.31
CA GLY A 62 -30.07 -15.67 -4.28
C GLY A 62 -29.55 -15.56 -2.85
N LEU A 63 -28.39 -14.94 -2.62
CA LEU A 63 -27.88 -14.71 -1.27
C LEU A 63 -28.81 -13.76 -0.49
N PRO A 64 -29.04 -13.99 0.82
CA PRO A 64 -30.03 -13.26 1.61
C PRO A 64 -29.66 -11.80 1.94
N PHE A 65 -28.63 -11.24 1.30
CA PHE A 65 -28.14 -9.88 1.55
C PHE A 65 -28.91 -8.85 0.73
N GLN A 66 -29.56 -7.90 1.39
CA GLN A 66 -30.23 -6.77 0.70
C GLN A 66 -29.22 -5.70 0.30
N LYS A 67 -28.33 -5.31 1.22
CA LYS A 67 -27.20 -4.41 0.98
C LYS A 67 -25.95 -5.04 1.58
N VAL A 68 -24.90 -5.16 0.78
CA VAL A 68 -23.59 -5.63 1.23
C VAL A 68 -22.53 -4.67 0.71
N GLN A 69 -21.52 -4.44 1.52
CA GLN A 69 -20.33 -3.72 1.13
C GLN A 69 -19.11 -4.56 1.48
N HIS A 70 -18.30 -4.88 0.48
CA HIS A 70 -17.02 -5.54 0.70
C HIS A 70 -15.97 -4.52 1.09
N ARG A 71 -15.25 -4.81 2.17
CA ARG A 71 -13.99 -4.15 2.52
C ARG A 71 -12.86 -5.14 2.36
N VAL A 72 -11.89 -4.80 1.53
CA VAL A 72 -10.67 -5.60 1.33
C VAL A 72 -9.61 -5.13 2.31
N ASP A 73 -9.09 -6.05 3.14
CA ASP A 73 -8.05 -5.76 4.12
C ASP A 73 -6.68 -6.22 3.61
N THR A 74 -6.59 -7.42 3.02
CA THR A 74 -5.38 -7.90 2.33
C THR A 74 -5.71 -8.56 0.99
N LEU A 75 -4.77 -8.46 0.05
CA LEU A 75 -4.81 -9.10 -1.25
C LEU A 75 -3.39 -9.53 -1.60
N ASP A 76 -3.22 -10.81 -1.89
CA ASP A 76 -1.97 -11.40 -2.36
C ASP A 76 -2.25 -12.22 -3.61
N SER A 77 -1.26 -12.34 -4.50
CA SER A 77 -1.42 -13.11 -5.73
C SER A 77 -0.14 -13.78 -6.19
N GLN A 78 -0.29 -14.89 -6.90
CA GLN A 78 0.81 -15.66 -7.47
C GLN A 78 0.44 -16.15 -8.88
N PRO A 79 1.39 -16.20 -9.83
CA PRO A 79 1.17 -16.94 -11.08
C PRO A 79 0.84 -18.42 -10.78
N SER A 80 -0.26 -18.94 -11.32
CA SER A 80 -0.75 -20.28 -11.00
C SER A 80 -0.36 -21.36 -12.01
N ASN A 81 -0.11 -20.99 -13.27
CA ASN A 81 0.29 -21.93 -14.32
C ASN A 81 1.06 -21.24 -15.46
N THR A 82 1.52 -22.06 -16.42
CA THR A 82 2.24 -21.61 -17.63
C THR A 82 1.35 -20.92 -18.67
N GLU A 83 0.04 -21.04 -18.53
CA GLU A 83 -0.94 -20.44 -19.45
C GLU A 83 -1.29 -18.99 -19.08
N GLY A 84 -0.63 -18.44 -18.05
CA GLY A 84 -0.84 -17.06 -17.57
C GLY A 84 -1.94 -16.95 -16.53
N GLY A 85 -2.30 -18.06 -15.87
CA GLY A 85 -3.21 -18.09 -14.75
C GLY A 85 -2.66 -17.38 -13.51
N ILE A 86 -3.56 -16.87 -12.67
CA ILE A 86 -3.22 -16.14 -11.45
C ILE A 86 -4.07 -16.67 -10.31
N LEU A 87 -3.42 -17.12 -9.24
CA LEU A 87 -4.05 -17.42 -7.96
C LEU A 87 -4.09 -16.13 -7.14
N VAL A 88 -5.25 -15.78 -6.63
CA VAL A 88 -5.49 -14.59 -5.81
C VAL A 88 -6.09 -15.02 -4.49
N MET A 89 -5.56 -14.53 -3.39
CA MET A 89 -6.15 -14.70 -2.06
C MET A 89 -6.50 -13.33 -1.50
N VAL A 90 -7.72 -13.21 -1.01
CA VAL A 90 -8.27 -11.98 -0.45
C VAL A 90 -8.75 -12.27 0.96
N THR A 91 -8.42 -11.37 1.89
CA THR A 91 -9.05 -11.32 3.20
C THR A 91 -9.69 -9.95 3.41
N GLY A 92 -10.79 -9.91 4.15
CA GLY A 92 -11.51 -8.67 4.36
C GLY A 92 -12.69 -8.83 5.29
N ALA A 93 -13.59 -7.85 5.25
CA ALA A 93 -14.85 -7.89 5.98
C ALA A 93 -16.04 -7.49 5.12
N LEU A 94 -17.17 -8.13 5.36
CA LEU A 94 -18.47 -7.81 4.81
C LEU A 94 -19.25 -6.96 5.79
N VAL A 95 -19.70 -5.79 5.33
CA VAL A 95 -20.67 -4.96 6.04
C VAL A 95 -22.04 -5.20 5.42
N VAL A 96 -22.94 -5.82 6.16
CA VAL A 96 -24.28 -6.20 5.68
C VAL A 96 -25.32 -5.30 6.34
N ASP A 97 -26.25 -4.75 5.55
CA ASP A 97 -27.46 -4.02 6.00
C ASP A 97 -27.21 -2.95 7.08
N ASP A 98 -26.07 -2.25 6.99
CA ASP A 98 -25.60 -1.23 7.95
C ASP A 98 -25.48 -1.77 9.40
N GLN A 99 -25.24 -3.07 9.56
CA GLN A 99 -24.99 -3.68 10.87
C GLN A 99 -23.67 -3.18 11.48
N PRO A 100 -23.61 -3.01 12.82
CA PRO A 100 -22.43 -2.50 13.51
C PRO A 100 -21.26 -3.49 13.52
N HIS A 101 -21.49 -4.76 13.19
CA HIS A 101 -20.47 -5.81 13.23
C HIS A 101 -20.13 -6.29 11.81
N PRO A 102 -18.96 -5.90 11.26
CA PRO A 102 -18.44 -6.47 10.03
C PRO A 102 -18.12 -7.96 10.22
N MET A 103 -18.46 -8.78 9.23
CA MET A 103 -18.14 -10.21 9.23
C MET A 103 -16.90 -10.46 8.40
N ASN A 104 -15.85 -11.01 9.00
CA ASN A 104 -14.62 -11.30 8.26
C ASN A 104 -14.82 -12.44 7.26
N TYR A 105 -14.11 -12.38 6.15
CA TYR A 105 -14.14 -13.41 5.13
C TYR A 105 -12.76 -13.61 4.51
N THR A 106 -12.57 -14.81 3.98
CA THR A 106 -11.45 -15.17 3.12
C THR A 106 -11.99 -15.69 1.80
N GLN A 107 -11.46 -15.18 0.69
CA GLN A 107 -11.86 -15.60 -0.65
C GLN A 107 -10.65 -15.88 -1.52
N VAL A 108 -10.69 -16.99 -2.27
CA VAL A 108 -9.62 -17.39 -3.18
C VAL A 108 -10.15 -17.48 -4.61
N PHE A 109 -9.48 -16.82 -5.54
CA PHE A 109 -9.76 -16.89 -6.97
C PHE A 109 -8.62 -17.56 -7.71
N ASN A 110 -8.94 -18.49 -8.61
CA ASN A 110 -8.02 -18.92 -9.65
C ASN A 110 -8.48 -18.33 -10.99
N LEU A 111 -7.76 -17.31 -11.45
CA LEU A 111 -8.03 -16.57 -12.68
C LEU A 111 -7.30 -17.23 -13.85
N LEU A 112 -7.99 -17.39 -14.98
CA LEU A 112 -7.39 -17.80 -16.24
C LEU A 112 -7.60 -16.71 -17.29
N PRO A 113 -6.60 -16.43 -18.14
CA PRO A 113 -6.75 -15.50 -19.25
C PRO A 113 -7.67 -16.12 -20.31
N ASN A 114 -8.61 -15.32 -20.80
CA ASN A 114 -9.51 -15.70 -21.87
C ASN A 114 -9.57 -14.56 -22.90
N ALA A 115 -8.80 -14.73 -23.99
CA ALA A 115 -8.49 -13.65 -24.93
C ALA A 115 -7.92 -12.42 -24.17
N ASP A 116 -8.67 -11.32 -24.14
CA ASP A 116 -8.24 -10.04 -23.53
C ASP A 116 -8.72 -9.86 -22.07
N VAL A 117 -9.49 -10.80 -21.51
CA VAL A 117 -10.13 -10.66 -20.20
C VAL A 117 -9.81 -11.85 -19.30
N TYR A 118 -9.61 -11.62 -18.00
CA TYR A 118 -9.45 -12.69 -17.01
C TYR A 118 -10.81 -13.16 -16.51
N SER A 119 -10.99 -14.48 -16.42
CA SER A 119 -12.17 -15.11 -15.85
C SER A 119 -11.82 -15.98 -14.64
N ALA A 120 -12.67 -15.95 -13.61
CA ALA A 120 -12.53 -16.80 -12.43
C ALA A 120 -12.95 -18.23 -12.79
N THR A 121 -11.99 -19.15 -12.77
CA THR A 121 -12.23 -20.58 -13.00
C THR A 121 -12.59 -21.29 -11.70
N ASN A 122 -11.94 -20.90 -10.61
CA ASN A 122 -12.31 -21.35 -9.27
C ASN A 122 -12.51 -20.13 -8.39
N ASP A 123 -13.59 -20.14 -7.62
CA ASP A 123 -13.91 -19.15 -6.60
C ASP A 123 -14.26 -19.91 -5.32
N LEU A 124 -13.54 -19.68 -4.24
CA LEU A 124 -13.78 -20.27 -2.94
C LEU A 124 -13.97 -19.16 -1.93
N PHE A 125 -15.18 -19.02 -1.42
CA PHE A 125 -15.56 -18.04 -0.42
C PHE A 125 -15.86 -18.73 0.91
N MET A 126 -15.26 -18.22 1.99
CA MET A 126 -15.48 -18.68 3.35
C MET A 126 -15.61 -17.48 4.29
N MET A 127 -16.67 -17.44 5.08
CA MET A 127 -16.81 -16.56 6.23
C MET A 127 -15.94 -17.08 7.36
N ASP A 128 -15.25 -16.16 7.99
CA ASP A 128 -14.54 -16.45 9.22
C ASP A 128 -15.58 -16.44 10.34
N HIS A 129 -16.12 -17.62 10.65
CA HIS A 129 -16.95 -17.82 11.83
C HIS A 129 -16.06 -17.81 13.08
N ALA A 130 -15.47 -16.66 13.40
CA ALA A 130 -15.05 -16.41 14.76
C ALA A 130 -16.34 -16.31 15.57
N GLN A 131 -16.82 -17.45 16.05
CA GLN A 131 -17.75 -17.46 17.17
C GLN A 131 -17.14 -16.56 18.24
N ASP A 132 -17.85 -15.53 18.63
CA ASP A 132 -17.70 -14.92 19.94
C ASP A 132 -18.06 -16.03 20.96
N LEU A 133 -17.12 -16.95 21.14
CA LEU A 133 -17.04 -17.84 22.25
C LEU A 133 -16.81 -16.90 23.42
N THR A 134 -17.92 -16.46 24.01
CA THR A 134 -18.01 -15.89 25.35
C THR A 134 -17.52 -16.97 26.32
N ILE A 135 -16.21 -17.25 26.28
CA ILE A 135 -15.50 -17.99 27.30
C ILE A 135 -15.26 -16.97 28.39
N ASP A 136 -16.12 -17.05 29.40
CA ASP A 136 -15.88 -16.52 30.73
C ASP A 136 -14.62 -17.23 31.30
N THR A 137 -13.44 -16.71 31.01
CA THR A 137 -12.19 -17.13 31.68
C THR A 137 -11.27 -15.95 31.92
N SER A 138 -11.14 -15.61 33.21
CA SER A 138 -9.90 -15.35 33.96
C SER A 138 -8.65 -14.88 33.17
N PRO A 139 -7.94 -13.84 33.64
CA PRO A 139 -6.84 -13.22 32.92
C PRO A 139 -5.56 -14.06 33.04
N ASN A 140 -5.39 -15.09 32.20
CA ASN A 140 -4.08 -15.61 31.87
C ASN A 140 -4.15 -16.59 30.69
N GLU A 141 -3.99 -16.09 29.47
CA GLU A 141 -3.21 -16.67 28.37
C GLU A 141 -3.59 -15.94 27.08
N SER A 142 -2.61 -15.25 26.50
CA SER A 142 -2.69 -14.55 25.23
C SER A 142 -2.74 -15.56 24.08
N ASN A 143 -3.92 -16.12 23.81
CA ASN A 143 -4.22 -16.72 22.50
C ASN A 143 -4.65 -15.59 21.55
N GLN A 144 -3.67 -14.76 21.19
CA GLN A 144 -3.79 -13.87 20.05
C GLN A 144 -3.56 -14.73 18.82
N PHE A 145 -4.64 -15.05 18.10
CA PHE A 145 -4.53 -15.62 16.76
C PHE A 145 -3.88 -14.55 15.89
N ASP A 146 -2.55 -14.60 15.83
CA ASP A 146 -1.72 -13.55 15.26
C ASP A 146 -1.76 -13.69 13.73
N VAL A 147 -2.41 -12.74 13.07
CA VAL A 147 -2.31 -12.50 11.61
C VAL A 147 -0.84 -12.34 11.17
N LEU A 148 0.05 -12.04 12.15
CA LEU A 148 1.50 -12.01 12.02
C LEU A 148 2.13 -13.38 11.70
N ASP A 149 1.52 -14.49 12.15
CA ASP A 149 2.05 -15.84 11.95
C ASP A 149 1.77 -16.36 10.53
N MET A 150 0.64 -15.94 9.95
CA MET A 150 0.34 -16.16 8.53
C MET A 150 1.28 -15.38 7.61
N ARG A 151 1.64 -14.14 7.99
CA ARG A 151 2.64 -13.33 7.28
C ARG A 151 4.03 -13.99 7.28
N ARG A 152 4.43 -14.61 8.39
CA ARG A 152 5.68 -15.39 8.49
C ARG A 152 5.63 -16.69 7.69
N PHE A 153 4.45 -17.28 7.51
CA PHE A 153 4.24 -18.44 6.64
C PHE A 153 4.38 -18.05 5.16
N PHE A 154 3.80 -16.92 4.74
CA PHE A 154 3.93 -16.37 3.37
C PHE A 154 5.35 -15.87 3.06
N ASP A 155 6.02 -15.16 3.98
CA ASP A 155 7.41 -14.70 3.79
C ASP A 155 8.40 -15.87 3.62
N ARG A 156 8.15 -17.03 4.25
CA ARG A 156 8.94 -18.26 4.02
C ARG A 156 8.53 -19.00 2.76
N ALA A 157 7.27 -18.90 2.34
CA ALA A 157 6.78 -19.48 1.10
C ALA A 157 7.34 -18.73 -0.13
N ASP A 158 7.49 -17.40 -0.08
CA ASP A 158 8.05 -16.58 -1.17
C ASP A 158 9.45 -17.04 -1.63
N LEU A 159 10.30 -17.47 -0.68
CA LEU A 159 11.64 -17.98 -0.97
C LEU A 159 11.64 -19.41 -1.54
N ALA A 160 10.70 -20.27 -1.12
CA ALA A 160 10.59 -21.64 -1.61
C ALA A 160 9.81 -21.75 -2.93
N LEU A 161 8.87 -20.83 -3.19
CA LEU A 161 8.03 -20.78 -4.39
C LEU A 161 8.74 -20.13 -5.58
N CYS A 162 9.80 -19.33 -5.34
CA CYS A 162 10.67 -18.81 -6.38
C CYS A 162 11.42 -19.95 -7.12
N ASP A 163 11.82 -21.00 -6.40
CA ASP A 163 12.42 -22.22 -6.98
C ASP A 163 11.38 -23.09 -7.70
N ALA A 164 10.18 -23.26 -7.12
CA ALA A 164 9.11 -24.05 -7.76
C ALA A 164 8.54 -23.38 -9.03
N SER A 165 8.46 -22.04 -9.05
CA SER A 165 8.08 -21.27 -10.25
C SER A 165 9.17 -21.29 -11.32
N TYR A 166 10.45 -21.41 -10.93
CA TYR A 166 11.56 -21.52 -11.87
C TYR A 166 11.53 -22.84 -12.66
N ASP A 167 11.21 -23.96 -12.01
CA ASP A 167 11.08 -25.26 -12.67
C ASP A 167 9.95 -25.28 -13.71
N ILE A 168 8.85 -24.56 -13.45
CA ILE A 168 7.73 -24.43 -14.39
C ILE A 168 8.10 -23.58 -15.63
N ILE A 169 9.04 -22.64 -15.51
CA ILE A 169 9.43 -21.69 -16.58
C ILE A 169 10.50 -22.26 -17.52
N THR A 170 11.26 -23.29 -17.12
CA THR A 170 12.37 -23.80 -17.94
C THR A 170 11.96 -24.79 -19.03
N GLU A 171 10.72 -25.27 -19.05
CA GLU A 171 10.22 -26.19 -20.06
C GLU A 171 9.55 -25.45 -21.25
N LYS A 172 10.39 -24.99 -22.18
CA LYS A 172 10.11 -24.45 -23.54
C LYS A 172 9.94 -22.92 -23.70
N PRO A 173 10.96 -22.22 -24.24
CA PRO A 173 10.92 -20.77 -24.49
C PRO A 173 10.07 -20.32 -25.70
N ASP A 174 9.37 -21.23 -26.40
CA ASP A 174 8.80 -20.93 -27.74
C ASP A 174 7.30 -20.58 -27.76
N LYS A 175 6.67 -20.37 -26.60
CA LYS A 175 5.20 -20.19 -26.50
C LYS A 175 4.73 -18.86 -25.93
N PHE A 176 5.54 -17.80 -26.03
CA PHE A 176 5.06 -16.43 -25.85
C PHE A 176 4.75 -15.82 -27.23
N PRO A 177 3.52 -15.95 -27.77
CA PRO A 177 3.13 -15.11 -28.89
C PRO A 177 3.08 -13.65 -28.40
N ALA A 178 3.89 -12.81 -29.04
CA ALA A 178 3.89 -11.37 -28.88
C ALA A 178 2.54 -10.80 -29.35
N VAL A 179 1.54 -10.75 -28.46
CA VAL A 179 0.34 -9.92 -28.66
C VAL A 179 0.63 -8.57 -28.02
N CYS A 180 1.41 -7.76 -28.73
CA CYS A 180 1.56 -6.33 -28.46
C CYS A 180 0.72 -5.58 -29.50
N GLY A 181 -0.54 -5.31 -29.17
CA GLY A 181 -1.22 -4.12 -29.70
C GLY A 181 -0.90 -2.96 -28.76
N GLU A 182 -0.33 -1.88 -29.28
CA GLU A 182 -0.17 -0.64 -28.51
C GLU A 182 -1.56 -0.11 -28.08
N PRO A 183 -1.85 0.05 -26.78
CA PRO A 183 -3.03 0.78 -26.36
C PRO A 183 -2.71 2.26 -26.36
N SER A 184 -3.45 3.00 -27.18
CA SER A 184 -3.56 4.45 -27.17
C SER A 184 -3.92 4.95 -25.76
N SER A 185 -3.03 5.77 -25.20
CA SER A 185 -3.26 6.79 -24.17
C SER A 185 -4.46 6.56 -23.21
N VAL A 186 -4.39 5.52 -22.38
CA VAL A 186 -5.17 5.48 -21.14
C VAL A 186 -4.30 6.06 -20.04
N GLN A 187 -4.77 7.15 -19.43
CA GLN A 187 -4.11 7.84 -18.31
C GLN A 187 -3.83 6.83 -17.18
N LYS A 188 -2.55 6.56 -16.94
CA LYS A 188 -2.07 5.64 -15.91
C LYS A 188 -2.35 6.20 -14.53
N HIS A 189 -3.34 5.68 -13.82
CA HIS A 189 -3.36 5.70 -12.35
C HIS A 189 -2.65 4.45 -11.82
N GLY A 190 -1.41 4.27 -12.27
CA GLY A 190 -0.51 3.22 -11.81
C GLY A 190 0.81 3.89 -11.47
N GLN A 191 0.99 4.26 -10.20
CA GLN A 191 2.29 4.71 -9.74
C GLN A 191 3.28 3.56 -9.91
N SER A 192 4.26 3.76 -10.80
CA SER A 192 5.37 2.83 -11.01
C SER A 192 5.94 2.40 -9.65
N GLN A 193 6.03 1.10 -9.37
CA GLN A 193 6.63 0.59 -8.13
C GLN A 193 8.03 1.18 -7.86
N ARG A 194 8.79 1.51 -8.91
CA ARG A 194 10.08 2.21 -8.82
C ARG A 194 9.98 3.63 -8.21
N GLY A 195 8.83 4.29 -8.38
CA GLY A 195 8.47 5.55 -7.74
C GLY A 195 8.06 5.38 -6.28
N GLN A 196 7.40 4.28 -5.93
CA GLN A 196 7.03 3.97 -4.53
C GLN A 196 8.27 3.69 -3.67
N HIS A 197 9.24 2.91 -4.18
CA HIS A 197 10.53 2.74 -3.50
C HIS A 197 11.31 4.06 -3.37
N LEU A 198 11.27 4.93 -4.39
CA LEU A 198 11.91 6.24 -4.35
C LEU A 198 11.27 7.15 -3.29
N GLN A 199 9.95 7.11 -3.13
CA GLN A 199 9.21 7.89 -2.13
C GLN A 199 9.36 7.35 -0.71
N LEU A 200 9.50 6.02 -0.56
CA LEU A 200 9.89 5.41 0.71
C LEU A 200 11.28 5.92 1.13
N VAL A 201 12.25 5.88 0.23
CA VAL A 201 13.61 6.38 0.47
C VAL A 201 13.61 7.89 0.77
N LEU A 202 12.81 8.68 0.06
CA LEU A 202 12.59 10.11 0.31
C LEU A 202 12.03 10.38 1.71
N THR A 203 11.08 9.57 2.17
CA THR A 203 10.48 9.70 3.50
C THR A 203 11.51 9.38 4.60
N TRP A 204 12.29 8.32 4.45
CA TRP A 204 13.39 7.99 5.37
C TRP A 204 14.51 9.05 5.35
N LEU A 205 14.77 9.68 4.20
CA LEU A 205 15.67 10.81 4.09
C LEU A 205 15.14 12.04 4.87
N GLY A 206 13.84 12.29 4.86
CA GLY A 206 13.18 13.30 5.70
C GLY A 206 13.33 13.01 7.20
N VAL A 207 13.13 11.75 7.60
CA VAL A 207 13.36 11.30 9.00
C VAL A 207 14.82 11.49 9.41
N LEU A 208 15.77 11.18 8.52
CA LEU A 208 17.19 11.41 8.76
C LEU A 208 17.49 12.91 8.97
N CYS A 209 16.90 13.81 8.17
CA CYS A 209 17.02 15.26 8.35
C CYS A 209 16.54 15.73 9.72
N ILE A 210 15.44 15.16 10.23
CA ILE A 210 14.88 15.48 11.55
C ILE A 210 15.89 15.11 12.64
N VAL A 211 16.37 13.86 12.63
CA VAL A 211 17.32 13.36 13.64
C VAL A 211 18.62 14.16 13.61
N LEU A 212 19.18 14.43 12.42
CA LEU A 212 20.37 15.26 12.26
C LEU A 212 20.13 16.70 12.71
N GLY A 213 18.98 17.29 12.39
CA GLY A 213 18.62 18.65 12.78
C GLY A 213 18.56 18.81 14.30
N PHE A 214 17.98 17.86 15.01
CA PHE A 214 17.99 17.83 16.48
C PHE A 214 19.39 17.65 17.05
N ALA A 215 20.13 16.65 16.55
CA ALA A 215 21.46 16.33 17.07
C ALA A 215 22.44 17.51 16.89
N LEU A 216 22.51 18.06 15.67
CA LEU A 216 23.40 19.17 15.34
C LEU A 216 22.91 20.49 15.93
N GLY A 217 21.60 20.70 15.98
CA GLY A 217 21.00 21.86 16.64
C GLY A 217 21.38 21.93 18.12
N ILE A 218 21.23 20.82 18.87
CA ILE A 218 21.63 20.76 20.29
C ILE A 218 23.14 20.85 20.44
N ALA A 219 23.92 20.16 19.60
CA ALA A 219 25.38 20.14 19.70
C ALA A 219 26.00 21.53 19.52
N ASN A 220 25.42 22.38 18.67
CA ASN A 220 25.94 23.71 18.38
C ASN A 220 25.35 24.83 19.27
N LEU A 221 24.45 24.51 20.21
CA LEU A 221 23.97 25.48 21.21
C LEU A 221 25.06 25.91 22.20
N PHE A 222 26.12 25.11 22.36
CA PHE A 222 27.20 25.37 23.30
C PHE A 222 28.33 26.26 22.73
N HIS A 223 28.26 26.65 21.45
CA HIS A 223 29.19 27.61 20.87
C HIS A 223 28.79 29.05 21.25
N LEU A 224 29.74 29.92 21.60
CA LEU A 224 29.49 31.30 22.05
C LEU A 224 29.32 32.33 20.90
N SER A 225 29.29 31.89 19.63
CA SER A 225 29.24 32.77 18.46
C SER A 225 27.83 32.93 17.87
N ALA A 226 27.68 33.69 16.78
CA ALA A 226 26.41 33.86 16.07
C ALA A 226 25.80 32.54 15.55
N LEU A 227 26.55 31.43 15.62
CA LEU A 227 26.08 30.06 15.39
C LEU A 227 24.92 29.64 16.31
N ILE A 228 24.77 30.23 17.51
CA ILE A 228 23.64 29.93 18.40
C ILE A 228 22.32 30.24 17.69
N ALA A 229 22.24 31.39 16.99
CA ALA A 229 21.02 31.79 16.30
C ALA A 229 20.66 30.81 15.18
N PHE A 230 21.65 30.37 14.40
CA PHE A 230 21.45 29.38 13.33
C PHE A 230 21.06 27.99 13.88
N SER A 231 21.58 27.62 15.05
CA SER A 231 21.28 26.36 15.73
C SER A 231 19.85 26.35 16.30
N ILE A 232 19.40 27.47 16.87
CA ILE A 232 18.02 27.64 17.33
C ILE A 232 17.04 27.56 16.15
N ILE A 233 17.37 28.22 15.03
CA ILE A 233 16.56 28.16 13.81
C ILE A 233 16.48 26.72 13.30
N LEU A 234 17.59 25.97 13.30
CA LEU A 234 17.63 24.57 12.88
C LEU A 234 16.78 23.66 13.81
N LEU A 235 16.81 23.91 15.12
CA LEU A 235 15.98 23.16 16.07
C LEU A 235 14.49 23.42 15.85
N PHE A 236 14.10 24.68 15.74
CA PHE A 236 12.71 25.02 15.47
C PHE A 236 12.25 24.46 14.12
N SER A 237 13.10 24.52 13.10
CA SER A 237 12.77 23.99 11.78
C SER A 237 12.67 22.47 11.77
N SER A 238 13.48 21.76 12.57
CA SER A 238 13.39 20.31 12.74
C SER A 238 12.05 19.87 13.39
N LEU A 239 11.54 20.65 14.34
CA LEU A 239 10.20 20.44 14.92
C LEU A 239 9.09 20.61 13.87
N VAL A 240 9.25 21.58 12.96
CA VAL A 240 8.29 21.77 11.85
C VAL A 240 8.35 20.61 10.84
N LEU A 241 9.55 20.09 10.54
CA LEU A 241 9.73 18.93 9.65
C LEU A 241 9.04 17.67 10.17
N VAL A 242 9.00 17.47 11.49
CA VAL A 242 8.27 16.35 12.11
C VAL A 242 6.79 16.34 11.70
N PHE A 243 6.13 17.49 11.67
CA PHE A 243 4.72 17.59 11.26
C PHE A 243 4.52 17.46 9.74
N ILE A 244 5.53 17.85 8.95
CA ILE A 244 5.47 17.75 7.49
C ILE A 244 5.70 16.30 7.04
N GLU A 245 6.65 15.59 7.65
CA GLU A 245 7.00 14.22 7.28
C GLU A 245 6.07 13.16 7.89
N ILE A 246 5.51 13.42 9.08
CA ILE A 246 4.67 12.45 9.80
C ILE A 246 3.23 12.97 9.90
N PRO A 247 2.37 12.73 8.88
CA PRO A 247 0.98 13.18 8.90
C PRO A 247 0.14 12.53 10.01
N LEU A 248 0.59 11.40 10.57
CA LEU A 248 -0.04 10.76 11.73
C LEU A 248 -0.01 11.64 12.99
N LEU A 249 1.00 12.50 13.15
CA LEU A 249 1.11 13.37 14.33
C LEU A 249 0.04 14.46 14.36
N LEU A 250 -0.46 14.91 13.20
CA LEU A 250 -1.59 15.85 13.14
C LEU A 250 -2.92 15.21 13.57
N ARG A 251 -2.99 13.88 13.69
CA ARG A 251 -4.18 13.17 14.18
C ARG A 251 -4.10 12.83 15.67
N ILE A 252 -2.89 12.65 16.22
CA ILE A 252 -2.67 12.33 17.64
C ILE A 252 -2.58 13.61 18.49
N CYS A 253 -2.03 14.69 17.94
CA CYS A 253 -1.95 15.96 18.64
C CYS A 253 -3.29 16.71 18.56
N PRO A 254 -3.84 17.22 19.67
CA PRO A 254 -5.04 18.08 19.64
C PRO A 254 -4.68 19.46 19.09
N THR A 255 -4.45 19.54 17.78
CA THR A 255 -4.14 20.76 17.05
C THR A 255 -5.42 21.45 16.57
N SER A 256 -5.36 22.77 16.37
CA SER A 256 -6.53 23.50 15.89
C SER A 256 -6.80 23.16 14.42
N ALA A 257 -8.07 23.07 14.00
CA ALA A 257 -8.43 22.81 12.60
C ALA A 257 -7.82 23.82 11.59
N ARG A 258 -7.53 25.05 12.04
CA ARG A 258 -6.84 26.07 11.23
C ARG A 258 -5.36 25.73 11.01
N PHE A 259 -4.73 25.15 12.03
CA PHE A 259 -3.34 24.68 11.96
C PHE A 259 -3.24 23.47 11.01
N ASP A 260 -4.17 22.53 11.07
CA ASP A 260 -4.17 21.36 10.19
C ASP A 260 -4.35 21.76 8.72
N ALA A 261 -5.28 22.70 8.44
CA ALA A 261 -5.47 23.25 7.11
C ALA A 261 -4.22 23.99 6.60
N PHE A 262 -3.51 24.68 7.48
CA PHE A 262 -2.24 25.33 7.16
C PHE A 262 -1.16 24.30 6.82
N ILE A 263 -0.96 23.26 7.65
CA ILE A 263 0.07 22.24 7.45
C ILE A 263 -0.17 21.45 6.17
N ARG A 264 -1.43 21.11 5.84
CA ARG A 264 -1.78 20.44 4.58
C ARG A 264 -1.36 21.20 3.32
N ARG A 265 -1.13 22.51 3.40
CA ARG A 265 -0.60 23.29 2.27
C ARG A 265 0.88 23.03 2.01
N PHE A 266 1.62 22.55 3.01
CA PHE A 266 3.06 22.29 2.95
C PHE A 266 3.41 20.82 2.69
N THR A 267 2.41 19.95 2.52
CA THR A 267 2.63 18.52 2.26
C THR A 267 2.84 18.21 0.78
N THR A 268 2.64 19.18 -0.12
CA THR A 268 2.89 19.00 -1.57
C THR A 268 4.39 18.88 -1.86
N ASN A 269 4.78 18.08 -2.86
CA ASN A 269 6.19 17.84 -3.19
C ASN A 269 6.96 19.13 -3.50
N TYR A 270 6.33 20.09 -4.17
CA TYR A 270 6.94 21.40 -4.45
C TYR A 270 7.15 22.23 -3.19
N MET A 271 6.20 22.22 -2.26
CA MET A 271 6.32 22.97 -1.01
C MET A 271 7.33 22.34 -0.06
N ARG A 272 7.41 21.00 -0.03
CA ARG A 272 8.47 20.27 0.66
C ARG A 272 9.83 20.67 0.10
N ALA A 273 10.01 20.60 -1.23
CA ALA A 273 11.25 21.01 -1.88
C ALA A 273 11.65 22.45 -1.53
N ALA A 274 10.70 23.39 -1.54
CA ALA A 274 10.95 24.78 -1.19
C ALA A 274 11.40 24.96 0.28
N ILE A 275 10.75 24.26 1.22
CA ILE A 275 11.10 24.33 2.64
C ILE A 275 12.49 23.73 2.88
N TYR A 276 12.77 22.52 2.38
CA TYR A 276 14.10 21.90 2.49
C TYR A 276 15.19 22.78 1.86
N GLY A 277 14.92 23.39 0.71
CA GLY A 277 15.85 24.29 0.04
C GLY A 277 16.11 25.57 0.83
N ALA A 278 15.08 26.20 1.40
CA ALA A 278 15.22 27.40 2.22
C ALA A 278 16.03 27.11 3.50
N MET A 279 15.76 26.00 4.17
CA MET A 279 16.51 25.59 5.36
C MET A 279 17.97 25.25 5.03
N SER A 280 18.20 24.54 3.92
CA SER A 280 19.56 24.28 3.42
C SER A 280 20.33 25.58 3.20
N LEU A 281 19.71 26.58 2.57
CA LEU A 281 20.34 27.88 2.32
C LEU A 281 20.71 28.60 3.63
N VAL A 282 19.84 28.58 4.63
CA VAL A 282 20.14 29.13 5.96
C VAL A 282 21.37 28.46 6.58
N GLN A 283 21.51 27.13 6.44
CA GLN A 283 22.68 26.42 6.97
C GLN A 283 23.95 26.73 6.18
N TRP A 284 23.87 26.90 4.86
CA TRP A 284 25.00 27.37 4.06
C TRP A 284 25.47 28.78 4.47
N LEU A 285 24.53 29.68 4.80
CA LEU A 285 24.87 31.01 5.29
C LEU A 285 25.57 30.98 6.65
N SER A 286 25.24 30.01 7.51
CA SER A 286 25.90 29.86 8.82
C SER A 286 27.41 29.56 8.68
N LEU A 287 27.82 28.88 7.61
CA LEU A 287 29.22 28.52 7.34
C LEU A 287 30.08 29.69 6.86
N ILE A 288 29.46 30.78 6.40
CA ILE A 288 30.17 32.02 6.07
C ILE A 288 30.68 32.70 7.34
N VAL A 289 29.97 32.50 8.46
CA VAL A 289 30.34 33.07 9.76
C VAL A 289 31.46 32.25 10.38
N ASP A 290 31.23 30.95 10.60
CA ASP A 290 32.19 30.05 11.24
C ASP A 290 32.04 28.61 10.69
N PRO A 291 33.14 27.87 10.45
CA PRO A 291 33.06 26.47 10.06
C PRO A 291 32.53 25.62 11.23
N SER A 292 31.43 24.91 11.01
CA SER A 292 30.77 24.11 12.03
C SER A 292 30.20 22.80 11.47
N SER A 293 29.73 21.93 12.35
CA SER A 293 29.08 20.67 11.98
C SER A 293 27.75 20.86 11.24
N LEU A 294 27.22 22.10 11.16
CA LEU A 294 26.03 22.47 10.39
C LEU A 294 26.17 22.19 8.88
N ILE A 295 27.40 22.04 8.37
CA ILE A 295 27.64 21.61 6.98
C ILE A 295 27.00 20.26 6.66
N ALA A 296 26.97 19.33 7.61
CA ALA A 296 26.31 18.05 7.42
C ALA A 296 24.79 18.23 7.25
N ALA A 297 24.16 19.09 8.06
CA ALA A 297 22.75 19.43 7.90
C ALA A 297 22.50 20.13 6.54
N ALA A 298 23.35 21.08 6.15
CA ALA A 298 23.23 21.80 4.88
C ALA A 298 23.22 20.85 3.67
N ILE A 299 24.12 19.87 3.63
CA ILE A 299 24.23 18.91 2.53
C ILE A 299 22.99 18.00 2.48
N VAL A 300 22.58 17.43 3.61
CA VAL A 300 21.48 16.46 3.65
C VAL A 300 20.13 17.15 3.33
N LEU A 301 19.93 18.37 3.82
CA LEU A 301 18.76 19.19 3.48
C LEU A 301 18.73 19.57 1.99
N LEU A 302 19.89 19.87 1.38
CA LEU A 302 20.00 20.14 -0.05
C LEU A 302 19.64 18.91 -0.88
N LEU A 303 20.16 17.73 -0.51
CA LEU A 303 19.84 16.47 -1.18
C LEU A 303 18.34 16.18 -1.10
N ALA A 304 17.73 16.33 0.08
CA ALA A 304 16.29 16.19 0.25
C ALA A 304 15.51 17.17 -0.64
N SER A 305 15.91 18.44 -0.67
CA SER A 305 15.31 19.48 -1.54
C SER A 305 15.32 19.08 -3.01
N LEU A 306 16.47 18.61 -3.52
CA LEU A 306 16.61 18.21 -4.92
C LEU A 306 15.77 16.97 -5.23
N CYS A 307 15.76 15.99 -4.33
CA CYS A 307 14.98 14.77 -4.53
C CYS A 307 13.47 15.06 -4.50
N TYR A 308 12.97 15.94 -3.61
CA TYR A 308 11.56 16.37 -3.62
C TYR A 308 11.21 17.23 -4.84
N ALA A 309 12.13 18.08 -5.31
CA ALA A 309 11.94 18.85 -6.54
C ALA A 309 11.80 17.92 -7.76
N LEU A 310 12.68 16.92 -7.87
CA LEU A 310 12.61 15.91 -8.93
C LEU A 310 11.32 15.07 -8.85
N ALA A 311 10.84 14.73 -7.65
CA ALA A 311 9.57 14.04 -7.46
C ALA A 311 8.38 14.93 -7.88
N GLY A 312 8.43 16.24 -7.59
CA GLY A 312 7.44 17.22 -8.03
C GLY A 312 7.40 17.36 -9.55
N LEU A 313 8.56 17.50 -10.20
CA LEU A 313 8.68 17.60 -11.67
C LEU A 313 8.19 16.34 -12.39
N LYS A 314 8.23 15.18 -11.73
CA LYS A 314 7.70 13.91 -12.25
C LYS A 314 6.21 13.71 -11.99
N HIS A 315 5.50 14.69 -11.41
CA HIS A 315 4.08 14.61 -11.06
C HIS A 315 3.72 13.34 -10.27
N GLN A 316 4.58 12.91 -9.37
CA GLN A 316 4.32 11.74 -8.53
C GLN A 316 3.53 12.17 -7.29
N ASP A 317 2.38 11.57 -7.02
CA ASP A 317 1.66 11.80 -5.75
C ASP A 317 2.45 11.22 -4.59
N PHE A 318 2.47 11.91 -3.44
CA PHE A 318 3.18 11.48 -2.25
C PHE A 318 2.55 10.22 -1.64
N VAL A 319 3.30 9.12 -1.61
CA VAL A 319 2.97 7.89 -0.90
C VAL A 319 3.79 7.82 0.40
N GLY A 320 3.17 8.15 1.52
CA GLY A 320 3.79 8.03 2.84
C GLY A 320 4.00 6.56 3.24
N SER A 321 5.03 6.29 4.04
CA SER A 321 5.27 4.94 4.60
C SER A 321 4.09 4.47 5.44
N LYS A 322 3.70 3.19 5.31
CA LYS A 322 2.65 2.54 6.13
C LYS A 322 2.93 2.68 7.64
N THR A 323 4.19 2.83 8.04
CA THR A 323 4.63 2.99 9.43
C THR A 323 4.54 4.42 9.98
N LEU A 324 4.43 5.44 9.11
CA LEU A 324 4.42 6.87 9.49
C LEU A 324 3.09 7.56 9.13
N GLY A 325 2.04 6.79 8.83
CA GLY A 325 0.71 7.29 8.48
C GLY A 325 0.40 7.33 6.98
N GLY A 326 1.04 6.47 6.17
CA GLY A 326 0.71 6.27 4.76
C GLY A 326 -0.73 5.78 4.53
N GLN A 327 -1.16 5.80 3.26
CA GLN A 327 -2.53 5.59 2.76
C GLN A 327 -3.37 4.48 3.46
N GLY A 328 -2.73 3.43 4.01
CA GLY A 328 -3.42 2.37 4.76
C GLY A 328 -3.96 2.74 6.16
N VAL A 329 -3.37 3.73 6.85
CA VAL A 329 -3.88 4.19 8.17
C VAL A 329 -4.93 5.29 7.99
N ALA A 330 -4.90 5.98 6.85
CA ALA A 330 -5.75 7.14 6.60
C ALA A 330 -7.22 6.78 6.32
N GLN A 331 -7.50 5.56 5.84
CA GLN A 331 -8.83 5.05 5.45
C GLN A 331 -9.47 4.11 6.51
N MET A 332 -8.80 3.87 7.64
CA MET A 332 -9.27 2.89 8.65
C MET A 332 -9.78 3.51 9.95
N ILE A 333 -10.06 4.82 9.98
CA ILE A 333 -10.71 5.46 11.14
C ILE A 333 -11.71 6.50 10.62
N VAL A 334 -12.99 6.18 10.83
CA VAL A 334 -14.19 7.02 10.62
C VAL A 334 -14.07 8.36 11.35
#